data_AF-A0A3M7B1L4-F1
#
_entry.id   AF-A0A3M7B1L4-F1
#
_cell.length_a   1.000
_cell.length_b   1.000
_cell.length_c   1.000
_cell.angle_alpha   90.00
_cell.angle_beta   90.00
_cell.angle_gamma   90.00
#
_symmetry.space_group_name_H-M   'P 1'
#
loop_
_entity.id
_entity.type
_entity.pdbx_description
1 polymer ?
#
loop_
_entity_poly.entity_id
_entity_poly.type
_entity_poly.pdbx_seq_one_letter_code
_entity_poly.pdbx_strand_id
1 'polypeptide(L)'
;MLHRLAPVEGLGNTSLASTNRAETENIKANSADSRWLETAGSLGSISLPPLRGAPKIVCVNSLSEISRIVSLDQINNLILLPSRVETWKLFKSYEDHLDALQHIIYVPHIQRAIEELYNAVDAGKLPQWSSAALILAITASIAGYWGLGEALQSFFASPNEAMSVSMYWTRCALDIMDFAWRTSTPDLETIQTSIVLVFLLYHLEGFSPKLRHLHGTAIMKARDIGLHLTDSAQAKRLEETREQIIDAEMRRRVWWHLASTDWSMSLAGSQHEGTYTVQRKHMQVNRPRNITDEDLATKAADFSRPSEETTANSYYLLRIQLAEECREAADLLWDIYTGQDPERIDYDRVTLLDSRFSGLLDRLPKALKLEHLNDDELKPEGVTAPQLMKQSYFTYLTIETRRSKIHLPYLLRAERDPRYEQSRTQCLASARNVLALRHILPHEQSQIGGPVILIGVLHHFFCAIVVLVMDLCVNRAAGNEEDRKLEVQDACRILENARERFGAANTFLESLMTVLRKHGVRLLRDSTASHPMPPTNNWTDVASNSLQPPMEDNGLQNSNDPFSDPLRFDNLWQSYFDMGSQIDPQSWNDIFNDLDMRLDP
;
A
#
# COMPACT_ATOMS: atom_id res chain seq x y z
N MET A 1 -25.26 -12.43 -74.79
CA MET A 1 -24.56 -11.34 -75.53
C MET A 1 -24.20 -10.28 -74.52
N LEU A 2 -22.95 -10.26 -74.04
CA LEU A 2 -21.83 -9.45 -74.55
C LEU A 2 -21.89 -7.98 -74.10
N HIS A 3 -21.05 -7.68 -73.09
CA HIS A 3 -20.24 -6.48 -72.81
C HIS A 3 -20.62 -5.12 -73.42
N ARG A 4 -20.57 -4.06 -72.59
CA ARG A 4 -19.41 -3.13 -72.51
C ARG A 4 -19.50 -2.14 -71.33
N LEU A 5 -18.35 -1.96 -70.68
CA LEU A 5 -18.00 -0.94 -69.69
C LEU A 5 -17.59 0.38 -70.38
N ALA A 6 -17.85 1.51 -69.72
CA ALA A 6 -17.11 2.79 -69.85
C ALA A 6 -17.33 3.65 -68.58
N PRO A 7 -16.40 4.57 -68.22
CA PRO A 7 -16.01 4.86 -66.84
C PRO A 7 -16.73 6.07 -66.24
N VAL A 8 -16.89 6.09 -64.91
CA VAL A 8 -17.26 7.30 -64.16
C VAL A 8 -16.00 7.86 -63.49
N GLU A 9 -15.63 9.06 -63.90
CA GLU A 9 -14.54 9.87 -63.39
C GLU A 9 -14.71 10.16 -61.90
N GLY A 10 -13.61 10.09 -61.16
CA GLY A 10 -13.55 10.40 -59.74
C GLY A 10 -13.70 11.89 -59.47
N LEU A 11 -14.76 12.25 -58.76
CA LEU A 11 -14.95 13.54 -58.12
C LEU A 11 -15.50 13.30 -56.71
N GLY A 12 -14.77 13.77 -55.69
CA GLY A 12 -15.33 14.06 -54.38
C GLY A 12 -14.98 13.10 -53.24
N ASN A 13 -13.70 12.97 -52.87
CA ASN A 13 -13.32 12.51 -51.52
C ASN A 13 -12.39 13.48 -50.77
N THR A 14 -11.97 14.58 -51.40
CA THR A 14 -11.19 15.65 -50.78
C THR A 14 -12.07 16.62 -49.98
N SER A 15 -13.32 16.81 -50.38
CA SER A 15 -14.27 17.70 -49.71
C SER A 15 -14.56 17.25 -48.27
N LEU A 16 -14.97 15.98 -48.07
CA LEU A 16 -15.40 15.45 -46.77
C LEU A 16 -14.26 15.42 -45.73
N ALA A 17 -13.04 15.08 -46.17
CA ALA A 17 -11.85 15.10 -45.32
C ALA A 17 -11.45 16.54 -44.92
N SER A 18 -11.63 17.52 -45.81
CA SER A 18 -11.39 18.93 -45.51
C SER A 18 -12.45 19.54 -44.59
N THR A 19 -13.71 19.10 -44.70
CA THR A 19 -14.80 19.59 -43.82
C THR A 19 -14.66 19.03 -42.41
N ASN A 20 -14.35 17.74 -42.26
CA ASN A 20 -14.09 17.14 -40.95
C ASN A 20 -12.85 17.75 -40.26
N ARG A 21 -11.83 18.12 -41.03
CA ARG A 21 -10.63 18.81 -40.52
C ARG A 21 -10.95 20.25 -40.10
N ALA A 22 -11.72 20.98 -40.89
CA ALA A 22 -12.17 22.33 -40.56
C ALA A 22 -13.09 22.34 -39.32
N GLU A 23 -13.99 21.35 -39.18
CA GLU A 23 -14.83 21.18 -37.99
C GLU A 23 -14.00 20.85 -36.74
N THR A 24 -13.02 19.95 -36.84
CA THR A 24 -12.12 19.66 -35.71
C THR A 24 -11.21 20.84 -35.35
N GLU A 25 -10.77 21.63 -36.32
CA GLU A 25 -10.02 22.88 -36.08
C GLU A 25 -10.92 23.96 -35.45
N ASN A 26 -12.18 24.08 -35.86
CA ASN A 26 -13.17 24.98 -35.23
C ASN A 26 -13.53 24.55 -33.80
N ILE A 27 -13.70 23.26 -33.54
CA ILE A 27 -13.93 22.73 -32.19
C ILE A 27 -12.71 22.98 -31.30
N LYS A 28 -11.48 22.85 -31.84
CA LYS A 28 -10.24 23.18 -31.11
C LYS A 28 -10.11 24.68 -30.82
N ALA A 29 -10.47 25.55 -31.76
CA ALA A 29 -10.47 27.00 -31.58
C ALA A 29 -11.49 27.43 -30.52
N ASN A 30 -12.73 26.93 -30.60
CA ASN A 30 -13.78 27.20 -29.61
C ASN A 30 -13.44 26.63 -28.21
N SER A 31 -12.69 25.51 -28.15
CA SER A 31 -12.13 24.94 -26.91
C SER A 31 -11.03 25.81 -26.28
N ALA A 32 -10.27 26.56 -27.09
CA ALA A 32 -9.25 27.48 -26.59
C ALA A 32 -9.91 28.74 -26.00
N ASP A 33 -10.95 29.26 -26.66
CA ASP A 33 -11.72 30.43 -26.20
C ASP A 33 -12.49 30.15 -24.90
N SER A 34 -12.94 28.90 -24.68
CA SER A 34 -13.61 28.48 -23.44
C SER A 34 -12.64 28.16 -22.29
N ARG A 35 -11.38 27.81 -22.56
CA ARG A 35 -10.36 27.54 -21.53
C ARG A 35 -10.03 28.76 -20.67
N TRP A 36 -10.03 29.96 -21.23
CA TRP A 36 -9.86 31.19 -20.43
C TRP A 36 -11.06 31.42 -19.49
N LEU A 37 -12.28 31.09 -19.94
CA LEU A 37 -13.49 31.20 -19.11
C LEU A 37 -13.49 30.23 -17.92
N GLU A 38 -12.90 29.04 -18.06
CA GLU A 38 -12.74 28.06 -16.95
C GLU A 38 -11.91 28.64 -15.79
N THR A 39 -10.94 29.52 -16.09
CA THR A 39 -10.10 30.20 -15.09
C THR A 39 -10.60 31.58 -14.71
N ALA A 40 -11.51 32.19 -15.48
CA ALA A 40 -11.97 33.56 -15.25
C ALA A 40 -12.79 33.72 -13.95
N GLY A 41 -13.37 32.62 -13.44
CA GLY A 41 -14.15 32.59 -12.20
C GLY A 41 -13.34 32.35 -10.92
N SER A 42 -12.05 32.02 -11.02
CA SER A 42 -11.18 31.82 -9.85
C SER A 42 -10.23 33.00 -9.68
N LEU A 43 -10.22 33.59 -8.48
CA LEU A 43 -9.06 34.34 -8.02
C LEU A 43 -7.96 33.28 -7.87
N GLY A 44 -6.87 33.34 -8.65
CA GLY A 44 -5.77 32.37 -8.55
C GLY A 44 -5.22 32.25 -7.12
N SER A 45 -4.26 31.35 -6.89
CA SER A 45 -3.71 30.99 -5.56
C SER A 45 -3.06 32.12 -4.72
N ILE A 46 -3.24 33.37 -5.10
CA ILE A 46 -2.63 34.59 -4.55
C ILE A 46 -3.36 35.09 -3.29
N SER A 47 -4.57 34.58 -2.98
CA SER A 47 -5.38 35.07 -1.86
C SER A 47 -5.05 34.44 -0.50
N LEU A 48 -4.39 33.28 -0.45
CA LEU A 48 -4.00 32.67 0.82
C LEU A 48 -2.73 33.34 1.36
N PRO A 49 -2.68 33.71 2.65
CA PRO A 49 -1.47 34.27 3.23
C PRO A 49 -0.33 33.23 3.18
N PRO A 50 0.92 33.64 2.90
CA PRO A 50 2.06 32.75 2.97
C PRO A 50 2.28 32.27 4.40
N LEU A 51 2.92 31.10 4.55
CA LEU A 51 3.40 30.63 5.86
C LEU A 51 4.38 31.66 6.47
N ARG A 52 4.50 31.67 7.80
CA ARG A 52 5.44 32.56 8.52
C ARG A 52 6.90 32.17 8.21
N GLY A 53 7.45 32.72 7.12
CA GLY A 53 8.84 32.56 6.70
C GLY A 53 9.06 31.39 5.74
N ALA A 54 9.97 31.57 4.78
CA ALA A 54 10.39 30.49 3.90
C ALA A 54 11.28 29.51 4.68
N PRO A 55 11.15 28.19 4.46
CA PRO A 55 12.05 27.22 5.07
C PRO A 55 13.49 27.48 4.63
N LYS A 56 14.44 27.30 5.55
CA LYS A 56 15.87 27.47 5.26
C LYS A 56 16.56 26.12 5.22
N ILE A 57 17.13 25.78 4.07
CA ILE A 57 17.88 24.54 3.87
C ILE A 57 19.36 24.78 4.21
N VAL A 58 19.95 23.86 4.97
CA VAL A 58 21.36 23.87 5.37
C VAL A 58 21.95 22.47 5.17
N CYS A 59 23.10 22.39 4.51
CA CYS A 59 23.86 21.15 4.44
C CYS A 59 24.73 21.00 5.68
N VAL A 60 24.70 19.83 6.32
CA VAL A 60 25.65 19.47 7.39
C VAL A 60 26.75 18.54 6.86
N ASN A 61 27.79 18.31 7.67
CA ASN A 61 28.96 17.56 7.21
C ASN A 61 28.76 16.03 7.26
N SER A 62 27.84 15.55 8.10
CA SER A 62 27.56 14.12 8.24
C SER A 62 26.15 13.82 8.73
N LEU A 63 25.67 12.60 8.50
CA LEU A 63 24.41 12.08 9.04
C LEU A 63 24.40 12.12 10.58
N SER A 64 25.51 11.79 11.23
CA SER A 64 25.64 11.82 12.69
C SER A 64 25.42 13.22 13.27
N GLU A 65 25.77 14.27 12.52
CA GLU A 65 25.50 15.64 12.92
C GLU A 65 23.99 15.95 12.91
N ILE A 66 23.26 15.48 11.89
CA ILE A 66 21.79 15.60 11.84
C ILE A 66 21.18 14.90 13.05
N SER A 67 21.56 13.64 13.29
CA SER A 67 21.07 12.87 14.43
C SER A 67 21.28 13.60 15.75
N ARG A 68 22.48 14.17 15.96
CA ARG A 68 22.79 14.93 17.17
C ARG A 68 21.92 16.19 17.32
N ILE A 69 21.69 16.93 16.24
CA ILE A 69 20.89 18.16 16.28
C ILE A 69 19.41 17.84 16.49
N VAL A 70 18.89 16.80 15.82
CA VAL A 70 17.51 16.33 15.98
C VAL A 70 17.25 15.90 17.41
N SER A 71 18.17 15.17 18.05
CA SER A 71 18.04 14.74 19.45
C SER A 71 18.06 15.89 20.47
N LEU A 72 18.51 17.09 20.08
CA LEU A 72 18.55 18.26 20.96
C LEU A 72 17.28 19.13 20.87
N ASP A 73 16.35 18.82 19.96
CA ASP A 73 15.11 19.57 19.67
C ASP A 73 15.31 21.09 19.41
N GLN A 74 16.50 21.47 18.93
CA GLN A 74 16.88 22.88 18.70
C GLN A 74 16.47 23.41 17.33
N ILE A 75 15.53 22.76 16.63
CA ILE A 75 15.27 23.01 15.20
C ILE A 75 13.94 23.73 14.99
N ASN A 76 13.95 25.06 15.03
CA ASN A 76 12.85 25.87 14.51
C ASN A 76 13.20 26.38 13.10
N ASN A 77 12.42 25.97 12.09
CA ASN A 77 12.47 26.44 10.69
C ASN A 77 13.75 26.11 9.87
N LEU A 78 14.62 25.21 10.35
CA LEU A 78 15.79 24.73 9.61
C LEU A 78 15.56 23.33 9.05
N ILE A 79 15.96 23.14 7.80
CA ILE A 79 15.92 21.86 7.09
C ILE A 79 17.35 21.40 6.85
N LEU A 80 17.75 20.33 7.53
CA LEU A 80 19.09 19.77 7.45
C LEU A 80 19.17 18.70 6.37
N LEU A 81 20.02 18.93 5.37
CA LEU A 81 20.42 17.92 4.40
C LEU A 81 21.74 17.29 4.83
N PRO A 82 21.94 15.98 4.61
CA PRO A 82 23.24 15.35 4.85
C PRO A 82 24.23 15.81 3.78
N SER A 83 25.48 15.35 3.88
CA SER A 83 26.47 15.69 2.86
C SER A 83 26.04 15.20 1.47
N ARG A 84 26.53 15.86 0.41
CA ARG A 84 26.26 15.45 -0.98
C ARG A 84 26.56 13.97 -1.20
N VAL A 85 27.67 13.48 -0.64
CA VAL A 85 28.10 12.07 -0.75
C VAL A 85 27.13 11.12 -0.03
N GLU A 86 26.66 11.48 1.16
CA GLU A 86 25.71 10.66 1.90
C GLU A 86 24.34 10.61 1.23
N THR A 87 23.85 11.73 0.69
CA THR A 87 22.60 11.74 -0.10
C THR A 87 22.68 10.82 -1.30
N TRP A 88 23.81 10.82 -2.02
CA TRP A 88 24.03 9.88 -3.13
C TRP A 88 23.97 8.42 -2.70
N LYS A 89 24.58 8.08 -1.56
CA LYS A 89 24.54 6.70 -1.03
C LYS A 89 23.12 6.31 -0.61
N LEU A 90 22.40 7.22 0.05
CA LEU A 90 21.00 6.99 0.44
C LEU A 90 20.11 6.82 -0.81
N PHE A 91 20.28 7.67 -1.83
CA PHE A 91 19.55 7.54 -3.10
C PHE A 91 19.87 6.21 -3.81
N LYS A 92 21.14 5.79 -3.83
CA LYS A 92 21.51 4.49 -4.41
C LYS A 92 20.84 3.34 -3.67
N SER A 93 20.78 3.40 -2.34
CA SER A 93 20.04 2.41 -1.55
C SER A 93 18.54 2.41 -1.89
N TYR A 94 17.94 3.57 -2.14
CA TYR A 94 16.54 3.66 -2.60
C TYR A 94 16.32 3.01 -3.96
N GLU A 95 17.17 3.28 -4.94
CA GLU A 95 17.14 2.66 -6.26
C GLU A 95 17.22 1.13 -6.16
N ASP A 96 18.18 0.62 -5.39
CA ASP A 96 18.42 -0.81 -5.26
C ASP A 96 17.29 -1.51 -4.49
N HIS A 97 16.70 -0.83 -3.50
CA HIS A 97 15.82 -1.49 -2.54
C HIS A 97 14.33 -1.23 -2.68
N LEU A 98 13.92 -0.03 -3.13
CA LEU A 98 12.54 0.44 -3.06
C LEU A 98 11.96 0.85 -4.41
N ASP A 99 12.78 1.36 -5.33
CA ASP A 99 12.28 1.93 -6.59
C ASP A 99 11.41 0.94 -7.37
N ALA A 100 11.84 -0.31 -7.54
CA ALA A 100 11.06 -1.34 -8.24
C ALA A 100 9.65 -1.61 -7.68
N LEU A 101 9.36 -1.21 -6.43
CA LEU A 101 8.03 -1.35 -5.81
C LEU A 101 7.07 -0.20 -6.16
N GLN A 102 7.61 0.99 -6.43
CA GLN A 102 6.83 2.20 -6.72
C GLN A 102 6.93 2.60 -8.19
N HIS A 103 8.14 2.51 -8.75
CA HIS A 103 8.56 2.78 -10.13
C HIS A 103 8.02 4.10 -10.68
N ILE A 104 8.10 5.15 -9.87
CA ILE A 104 7.56 6.49 -10.19
C ILE A 104 8.61 7.50 -10.58
N ILE A 105 9.91 7.16 -10.55
CA ILE A 105 11.01 8.05 -10.91
C ILE A 105 11.68 7.60 -12.21
N TYR A 106 12.41 8.54 -12.81
CA TYR A 106 13.43 8.28 -13.81
C TYR A 106 14.77 8.57 -13.15
N VAL A 107 15.62 7.56 -12.98
CA VAL A 107 16.82 7.65 -12.14
C VAL A 107 17.71 8.85 -12.55
N PRO A 108 17.99 9.09 -13.85
CA PRO A 108 18.82 10.23 -14.26
C PRO A 108 18.24 11.62 -13.92
N HIS A 109 16.91 11.76 -13.78
CA HIS A 109 16.32 13.03 -13.33
C HIS A 109 16.60 13.27 -11.86
N ILE A 110 16.47 12.25 -11.00
CA ILE A 110 16.72 12.40 -9.57
C ILE A 110 18.21 12.67 -9.30
N GLN A 111 19.09 11.99 -10.04
CA GLN A 111 20.54 12.24 -9.99
C GLN A 111 20.88 13.71 -10.30
N ARG A 112 20.26 14.27 -11.35
CA ARG A 112 20.43 15.69 -11.71
C ARG A 112 19.86 16.61 -10.64
N ALA A 113 18.67 16.31 -10.13
CA ALA A 113 18.00 17.07 -9.09
C ALA A 113 18.82 17.14 -7.79
N ILE A 114 19.50 16.06 -7.42
CA ILE A 114 20.45 16.04 -6.29
C ILE A 114 21.58 17.04 -6.55
N GLU A 115 22.25 16.97 -7.70
CA GLU A 115 23.35 17.90 -8.00
C GLU A 115 22.88 19.36 -8.04
N GLU A 116 21.73 19.64 -8.64
CA GLU A 116 21.14 20.98 -8.71
C GLU A 116 20.80 21.53 -7.33
N LEU A 117 20.24 20.69 -6.44
CA LEU A 117 19.95 21.06 -5.05
C LEU A 117 21.22 21.48 -4.31
N TYR A 118 22.26 20.65 -4.33
CA TYR A 118 23.50 20.97 -3.62
C TYR A 118 24.22 22.17 -4.21
N ASN A 119 24.26 22.29 -5.55
CA ASN A 119 24.86 23.46 -6.20
C ASN A 119 24.10 24.76 -5.87
N ALA A 120 22.77 24.71 -5.73
CA ALA A 120 21.98 25.87 -5.30
C ALA A 120 22.29 26.25 -3.84
N VAL A 121 22.36 25.26 -2.94
CA VAL A 121 22.70 25.47 -1.52
C VAL A 121 24.10 26.07 -1.37
N ASP A 122 25.10 25.50 -2.06
CA ASP A 122 26.48 25.98 -2.03
C ASP A 122 26.61 27.42 -2.58
N ALA A 123 25.80 27.77 -3.58
CA ALA A 123 25.74 29.11 -4.14
C ALA A 123 24.86 30.10 -3.34
N GLY A 124 24.24 29.68 -2.24
CA GLY A 124 23.31 30.50 -1.45
C GLY A 124 22.04 30.90 -2.22
N LYS A 125 21.64 30.11 -3.23
CA LYS A 125 20.44 30.31 -4.05
C LYS A 125 19.26 29.51 -3.51
N LEU A 126 18.05 29.93 -3.86
CA LEU A 126 16.85 29.15 -3.57
C LEU A 126 16.83 27.88 -4.42
N PRO A 127 16.63 26.70 -3.82
CA PRO A 127 16.51 25.45 -4.57
C PRO A 127 15.10 25.31 -5.18
N GLN A 128 14.95 24.35 -6.08
CA GLN A 128 13.63 23.87 -6.47
C GLN A 128 13.01 23.09 -5.29
N TRP A 129 11.92 23.62 -4.73
CA TRP A 129 11.31 23.09 -3.50
C TRP A 129 10.78 21.67 -3.68
N SER A 130 10.15 21.37 -4.80
CA SER A 130 9.64 20.03 -5.12
C SER A 130 10.75 18.98 -5.12
N SER A 131 11.90 19.29 -5.73
CA SER A 131 13.05 18.40 -5.80
C SER A 131 13.66 18.18 -4.42
N ALA A 132 13.79 19.25 -3.62
CA ALA A 132 14.26 19.15 -2.24
C ALA A 132 13.33 18.26 -1.39
N ALA A 133 12.01 18.41 -1.52
CA ALA A 133 11.04 17.59 -0.81
C ALA A 133 11.11 16.12 -1.24
N LEU A 134 11.27 15.85 -2.55
CA LEU A 134 11.39 14.50 -3.07
C LEU A 134 12.66 13.80 -2.56
N ILE A 135 13.80 14.51 -2.57
CA ILE A 135 15.07 13.99 -2.05
C ILE A 135 14.94 13.68 -0.55
N LEU A 136 14.32 14.58 0.23
CA LEU A 136 14.06 14.33 1.66
C LEU A 136 13.14 13.12 1.89
N ALA A 137 12.10 12.94 1.08
CA ALA A 137 11.20 11.80 1.19
C ALA A 137 11.92 10.47 0.86
N ILE A 138 12.81 10.49 -0.14
CA ILE A 138 13.66 9.35 -0.49
C ILE A 138 14.61 9.01 0.65
N THR A 139 15.32 9.99 1.21
CA THR A 139 16.25 9.77 2.32
C THR A 139 15.52 9.34 3.60
N ALA A 140 14.34 9.91 3.87
CA ALA A 140 13.46 9.50 4.96
C ALA A 140 13.05 8.03 4.82
N SER A 141 12.73 7.57 3.61
CA SER A 141 12.33 6.18 3.38
C SER A 141 13.44 5.19 3.76
N ILE A 142 14.69 5.49 3.41
CA ILE A 142 15.84 4.64 3.76
C ILE A 142 16.14 4.67 5.26
N ALA A 143 15.99 5.82 5.90
CA ALA A 143 16.11 5.91 7.36
C ALA A 143 14.98 5.16 8.10
N GLY A 144 13.74 5.29 7.62
CA GLY A 144 12.56 4.70 8.24
C GLY A 144 12.50 3.18 8.12
N TYR A 145 13.07 2.63 7.04
CA TYR A 145 13.22 1.18 6.85
C TYR A 145 14.61 0.72 7.26
N TRP A 146 14.99 1.07 8.50
CA TRP A 146 16.26 0.66 9.07
C TRP A 146 16.52 -0.84 8.89
N GLY A 147 17.70 -1.18 8.36
CA GLY A 147 18.09 -2.55 8.05
C GLY A 147 17.73 -3.01 6.63
N LEU A 148 17.10 -2.15 5.82
CA LEU A 148 16.85 -2.46 4.42
C LEU A 148 18.18 -2.47 3.64
N GLY A 149 18.60 -3.65 3.20
CA GLY A 149 19.84 -3.87 2.45
C GLY A 149 20.86 -4.68 3.23
N GLU A 150 22.15 -4.60 2.86
CA GLU A 150 23.19 -5.36 3.57
C GLU A 150 23.45 -4.77 4.96
N ALA A 151 23.26 -5.59 6.02
CA ALA A 151 23.43 -5.19 7.43
C ALA A 151 24.81 -4.57 7.76
N LEU A 152 25.83 -4.80 6.93
CA LEU A 152 27.18 -4.26 7.06
C LEU A 152 27.30 -2.78 6.62
N GLN A 153 26.26 -2.19 6.01
CA GLN A 153 26.26 -0.81 5.50
C GLN A 153 25.17 0.07 6.14
N SER A 154 24.92 -0.09 7.44
CA SER A 154 23.93 0.77 8.09
C SER A 154 24.37 2.24 8.14
N PHE A 155 23.47 3.15 7.72
CA PHE A 155 23.73 4.59 7.63
C PHE A 155 23.69 5.33 8.97
N PHE A 156 23.07 4.75 9.98
CA PHE A 156 22.91 5.35 11.32
C PHE A 156 23.53 4.40 12.36
N ALA A 157 23.55 4.77 13.65
CA ALA A 157 24.12 3.92 14.71
C ALA A 157 23.08 3.00 15.37
N SER A 158 21.80 3.35 15.31
CA SER A 158 20.73 2.52 15.89
C SER A 158 19.38 2.67 15.15
N PRO A 159 18.46 1.69 15.28
CA PRO A 159 17.11 1.81 14.74
C PRO A 159 16.36 3.05 15.25
N ASN A 160 16.55 3.42 16.53
CA ASN A 160 15.91 4.58 17.12
C ASN A 160 16.41 5.88 16.49
N GLU A 161 17.72 5.99 16.28
CA GLU A 161 18.32 7.14 15.59
C GLU A 161 17.79 7.28 14.16
N ALA A 162 17.78 6.19 13.41
CA ALA A 162 17.27 6.19 12.04
C ALA A 162 15.80 6.56 11.97
N MET A 163 14.98 6.07 12.91
CA MET A 163 13.57 6.45 13.02
C MET A 163 13.41 7.95 13.33
N SER A 164 14.17 8.50 14.28
CA SER A 164 14.12 9.93 14.60
C SER A 164 14.49 10.80 13.40
N VAL A 165 15.54 10.43 12.65
CA VAL A 165 15.95 11.16 11.45
C VAL A 165 14.93 11.00 10.31
N SER A 166 14.36 9.80 10.13
CA SER A 166 13.27 9.54 9.18
C SER A 166 12.07 10.45 9.42
N MET A 167 11.61 10.53 10.67
CA MET A 167 10.47 11.38 11.05
C MET A 167 10.79 12.86 10.90
N TYR A 168 12.02 13.27 11.23
CA TYR A 168 12.49 14.63 10.98
C TYR A 168 12.43 15.01 9.50
N TRP A 169 13.00 14.20 8.61
CA TRP A 169 12.97 14.47 7.17
C TRP A 169 11.57 14.35 6.57
N THR A 170 10.74 13.44 7.07
CA THR A 170 9.31 13.35 6.71
C THR A 170 8.59 14.66 7.02
N ARG A 171 8.79 15.22 8.22
CA ARG A 171 8.26 16.53 8.61
C ARG A 171 8.77 17.63 7.67
N CYS A 172 10.08 17.69 7.41
CA CYS A 172 10.66 18.68 6.51
C CYS A 172 10.08 18.59 5.08
N ALA A 173 9.89 17.38 4.54
CA ALA A 173 9.30 17.20 3.22
C ALA A 173 7.85 17.69 3.17
N LEU A 174 7.06 17.41 4.22
CA LEU A 174 5.68 17.92 4.35
C LEU A 174 5.64 19.46 4.45
N ASP A 175 6.52 20.05 5.26
CA ASP A 175 6.62 21.51 5.42
C ASP A 175 7.00 22.19 4.10
N ILE A 176 7.98 21.64 3.36
CA ILE A 176 8.33 22.15 2.03
C ILE A 176 7.16 22.00 1.06
N MET A 177 6.44 20.87 1.07
CA MET A 177 5.30 20.67 0.18
C MET A 177 4.15 21.64 0.46
N ASP A 178 3.86 21.97 1.73
CA ASP A 178 2.84 22.98 2.06
C ASP A 178 3.30 24.39 1.65
N PHE A 179 4.58 24.72 1.90
CA PHE A 179 5.16 25.99 1.44
C PHE A 179 5.11 26.13 -0.09
N ALA A 180 5.56 25.09 -0.82
CA ALA A 180 5.57 25.08 -2.28
C ALA A 180 4.14 25.19 -2.83
N TRP A 181 3.19 24.43 -2.29
CA TRP A 181 1.79 24.50 -2.73
C TRP A 181 1.16 25.89 -2.57
N ARG A 182 1.53 26.64 -1.52
CA ARG A 182 1.01 28.00 -1.28
C ARG A 182 1.71 29.07 -2.14
N THR A 183 2.91 28.79 -2.63
CA THR A 183 3.76 29.80 -3.31
C THR A 183 3.95 29.53 -4.80
N SER A 184 3.67 28.31 -5.26
CA SER A 184 3.81 27.89 -6.65
C SER A 184 2.72 26.89 -7.04
N THR A 185 2.61 26.63 -8.33
CA THR A 185 1.81 25.51 -8.82
C THR A 185 2.51 24.18 -8.48
N PRO A 186 1.76 23.11 -8.17
CA PRO A 186 2.33 21.78 -8.04
C PRO A 186 3.00 21.36 -9.36
N ASP A 187 3.99 20.49 -9.27
CA ASP A 187 4.64 19.84 -10.41
C ASP A 187 4.68 18.32 -10.19
N LEU A 188 5.32 17.60 -11.12
CA LEU A 188 5.39 16.14 -11.08
C LEU A 188 6.10 15.65 -9.81
N GLU A 189 7.19 16.30 -9.42
CA GLU A 189 7.99 15.97 -8.24
C GLU A 189 7.22 16.17 -6.94
N THR A 190 6.33 17.18 -6.88
CA THR A 190 5.40 17.36 -5.76
C THR A 190 4.51 16.12 -5.57
N ILE A 191 4.03 15.52 -6.66
CA ILE A 191 3.19 14.30 -6.60
C ILE A 191 4.04 13.08 -6.27
N GLN A 192 5.23 12.95 -6.87
CA GLN A 192 6.17 11.87 -6.56
C GLN A 192 6.54 11.88 -5.07
N THR A 193 6.80 13.06 -4.49
CA THR A 193 7.07 13.22 -3.06
C THR A 193 5.93 12.67 -2.22
N SER A 194 4.69 13.02 -2.57
CA SER A 194 3.50 12.53 -1.87
C SER A 194 3.38 11.01 -1.95
N ILE A 195 3.70 10.41 -3.10
CA ILE A 195 3.71 8.94 -3.29
C ILE A 195 4.77 8.26 -2.41
N VAL A 196 6.00 8.79 -2.38
CA VAL A 196 7.08 8.27 -1.54
C VAL A 196 6.71 8.33 -0.06
N LEU A 197 6.16 9.46 0.40
CA LEU A 197 5.73 9.62 1.78
C LEU A 197 4.51 8.75 2.14
N VAL A 198 3.55 8.56 1.24
CA VAL A 198 2.43 7.62 1.48
C VAL A 198 2.96 6.20 1.67
N PHE A 199 3.94 5.77 0.87
CA PHE A 199 4.56 4.46 1.01
C PHE A 199 5.33 4.34 2.34
N LEU A 200 6.11 5.37 2.70
CA LEU A 200 6.78 5.47 4.00
C LEU A 200 5.80 5.30 5.15
N LEU A 201 4.79 6.15 5.23
CA LEU A 201 3.81 6.16 6.31
C LEU A 201 3.00 4.85 6.35
N TYR A 202 2.66 4.25 5.20
CA TYR A 202 1.96 2.97 5.16
C TYR A 202 2.75 1.88 5.90
N HIS A 203 4.06 1.86 5.70
CA HIS A 203 4.93 0.84 6.29
C HIS A 203 5.43 1.19 7.71
N LEU A 204 5.17 2.41 8.21
CA LEU A 204 5.41 2.81 9.59
C LEU A 204 4.16 2.72 10.48
N GLU A 205 3.02 3.23 10.00
CA GLU A 205 1.79 3.36 10.78
C GLU A 205 0.54 2.70 10.18
N GLY A 206 0.64 2.06 9.01
CA GLY A 206 -0.49 1.42 8.35
C GLY A 206 -1.46 2.43 7.72
N PHE A 207 -2.73 2.07 7.57
CA PHE A 207 -3.74 2.90 6.88
C PHE A 207 -4.35 3.98 7.80
N SER A 208 -3.51 4.92 8.26
CA SER A 208 -3.93 6.01 9.13
C SER A 208 -4.79 7.08 8.41
N PRO A 209 -5.56 7.90 9.15
CA PRO A 209 -6.21 9.09 8.59
C PRO A 209 -5.22 10.07 7.93
N LYS A 210 -4.00 10.20 8.47
CA LYS A 210 -2.94 11.08 7.92
C LYS A 210 -2.50 10.60 6.55
N LEU A 211 -2.27 9.30 6.39
CA LEU A 211 -1.94 8.70 5.10
C LEU A 211 -3.06 8.93 4.08
N ARG A 212 -4.32 8.71 4.46
CA ARG A 212 -5.48 8.94 3.58
C ARG A 212 -5.61 10.40 3.16
N HIS A 213 -5.34 11.33 4.07
CA HIS A 213 -5.29 12.76 3.74
C HIS A 213 -4.18 13.07 2.71
N LEU A 214 -2.97 12.56 2.92
CA LEU A 214 -1.86 12.77 2.00
C LEU A 214 -2.13 12.17 0.62
N HIS A 215 -2.67 10.95 0.57
CA HIS A 215 -3.04 10.30 -0.70
C HIS A 215 -4.17 11.04 -1.44
N GLY A 216 -5.23 11.45 -0.72
CA GLY A 216 -6.35 12.20 -1.31
C GLY A 216 -5.92 13.57 -1.87
N THR A 217 -5.05 14.29 -1.14
CA THR A 217 -4.49 15.55 -1.62
C THR A 217 -3.53 15.36 -2.79
N ALA A 218 -2.78 14.25 -2.86
CA ALA A 218 -1.96 13.91 -4.01
C ALA A 218 -2.79 13.69 -5.29
N ILE A 219 -3.93 12.99 -5.19
CA ILE A 219 -4.87 12.81 -6.32
C ILE A 219 -5.40 14.16 -6.81
N MET A 220 -5.76 15.06 -5.90
CA MET A 220 -6.22 16.41 -6.24
C MET A 220 -5.14 17.18 -6.99
N LYS A 221 -3.93 17.31 -6.40
CA LYS A 221 -2.80 18.02 -7.03
C LYS A 221 -2.41 17.42 -8.39
N ALA A 222 -2.49 16.10 -8.54
CA ALA A 222 -2.24 15.41 -9.80
C ALA A 222 -3.29 15.75 -10.88
N ARG A 223 -4.55 15.97 -10.49
CA ARG A 223 -5.59 16.45 -11.41
C ARG A 223 -5.33 17.89 -11.83
N ASP A 224 -4.88 18.74 -10.90
CA ASP A 224 -4.58 20.16 -11.17
C ASP A 224 -3.49 20.34 -12.24
N ILE A 225 -2.48 19.46 -12.29
CA ILE A 225 -1.46 19.44 -13.35
C ILE A 225 -1.82 18.55 -14.56
N GLY A 226 -3.07 18.08 -14.62
CA GLY A 226 -3.61 17.34 -15.75
C GLY A 226 -3.07 15.93 -15.94
N LEU A 227 -2.53 15.26 -14.91
CA LEU A 227 -1.99 13.89 -15.06
C LEU A 227 -3.03 12.90 -15.56
N HIS A 228 -4.29 13.06 -15.15
CA HIS A 228 -5.43 12.25 -15.59
C HIS A 228 -5.77 12.38 -17.09
N LEU A 229 -5.18 13.34 -17.81
CA LEU A 229 -5.42 13.63 -19.23
C LEU A 229 -4.14 13.52 -20.08
N THR A 230 -3.10 12.87 -19.54
CA THR A 230 -1.76 12.77 -20.15
C THR A 230 -1.79 12.31 -21.62
N ASP A 231 -2.67 11.36 -21.96
CA ASP A 231 -2.77 10.79 -23.31
C ASP A 231 -4.03 11.24 -24.07
N SER A 232 -4.66 12.33 -23.64
CA SER A 232 -5.84 12.87 -24.31
C SER A 232 -5.52 13.33 -25.74
N ALA A 233 -6.52 13.33 -26.63
CA ALA A 233 -6.34 13.76 -28.02
C ALA A 233 -5.82 15.21 -28.15
N GLN A 234 -6.09 16.04 -27.14
CA GLN A 234 -5.59 17.42 -27.07
C GLN A 234 -4.11 17.50 -26.69
N ALA A 235 -3.56 16.48 -26.02
CA ALA A 235 -2.18 16.41 -25.59
C ALA A 235 -1.22 15.83 -26.66
N LYS A 236 -1.76 15.18 -27.70
CA LYS A 236 -0.95 14.54 -28.77
C LYS A 236 -0.12 15.56 -29.55
N ARG A 237 1.18 15.29 -29.67
CA ARG A 237 2.14 16.06 -30.46
C ARG A 237 2.52 15.29 -31.72
N LEU A 238 2.86 16.00 -32.80
CA LEU A 238 3.27 15.38 -34.08
C LEU A 238 4.69 14.81 -34.00
N GLU A 239 5.57 15.50 -33.29
CA GLU A 239 6.93 15.06 -32.99
C GLU A 239 7.22 15.35 -31.52
N GLU A 240 7.78 14.36 -30.82
CA GLU A 240 8.11 14.45 -29.40
C GLU A 240 9.62 14.43 -29.21
N THR A 241 10.14 15.37 -28.42
CA THR A 241 11.55 15.32 -28.00
C THR A 241 11.76 14.16 -27.03
N ARG A 242 13.01 13.71 -26.85
CA ARG A 242 13.33 12.66 -25.87
C ARG A 242 12.82 12.98 -24.46
N GLU A 243 13.00 14.23 -24.03
CA GLU A 243 12.53 14.70 -22.72
C GLU A 243 11.01 14.64 -22.61
N GLN A 244 10.27 14.94 -23.68
CA GLN A 244 8.81 14.83 -23.71
C GLN A 244 8.33 13.38 -23.65
N ILE A 245 9.06 12.45 -24.27
CA ILE A 245 8.76 11.00 -24.18
C ILE A 245 8.97 10.50 -22.75
N ILE A 246 10.06 10.92 -22.09
CA ILE A 246 10.35 10.59 -20.70
C ILE A 246 9.27 11.17 -19.79
N ASP A 247 8.95 12.47 -19.92
CA ASP A 247 7.91 13.15 -19.15
C ASP A 247 6.55 12.45 -19.30
N ALA A 248 6.13 12.13 -20.53
CA ALA A 248 4.88 11.44 -20.77
C ALA A 248 4.82 10.07 -20.07
N GLU A 249 5.91 9.30 -20.10
CA GLU A 249 5.99 8.02 -19.38
C GLU A 249 5.93 8.21 -17.86
N MET A 250 6.66 9.18 -17.30
CA MET A 250 6.64 9.47 -15.87
C MET A 250 5.25 9.92 -15.41
N ARG A 251 4.56 10.76 -16.20
CA ARG A 251 3.19 11.20 -15.91
C ARG A 251 2.21 10.03 -15.91
N ARG A 252 2.35 9.06 -16.83
CA ARG A 252 1.58 7.80 -16.81
C ARG A 252 1.86 7.01 -15.53
N ARG A 253 3.13 6.77 -15.18
CA ARG A 253 3.53 6.02 -13.98
C ARG A 253 3.00 6.69 -12.70
N VAL A 254 3.15 8.01 -12.56
CA VAL A 254 2.65 8.72 -11.38
C VAL A 254 1.13 8.65 -11.28
N TRP A 255 0.38 8.89 -12.37
CA TRP A 255 -1.08 8.79 -12.34
C TRP A 255 -1.58 7.38 -12.04
N TRP A 256 -1.03 6.37 -12.72
CA TRP A 256 -1.42 4.98 -12.49
C TRP A 256 -1.03 4.51 -11.10
N HIS A 257 0.05 5.01 -10.51
CA HIS A 257 0.39 4.71 -9.11
C HIS A 257 -0.70 5.23 -8.18
N LEU A 258 -1.14 6.48 -8.33
CA LEU A 258 -2.21 7.05 -7.50
C LEU A 258 -3.54 6.29 -7.66
N ALA A 259 -3.96 6.03 -8.90
CA ALA A 259 -5.20 5.31 -9.19
C ALA A 259 -5.18 3.88 -8.63
N SER A 260 -4.07 3.16 -8.83
CA SER A 260 -3.93 1.78 -8.32
C SER A 260 -3.87 1.72 -6.80
N THR A 261 -3.23 2.70 -6.14
CA THR A 261 -3.25 2.81 -4.68
C THR A 261 -4.68 3.06 -4.17
N ASP A 262 -5.41 4.01 -4.78
CA ASP A 262 -6.80 4.34 -4.41
C ASP A 262 -7.71 3.10 -4.48
N TRP A 263 -7.65 2.33 -5.58
CA TRP A 263 -8.42 1.09 -5.72
C TRP A 263 -7.93 -0.01 -4.76
N SER A 264 -6.63 -0.13 -4.53
CA SER A 264 -6.10 -1.14 -3.60
C SER A 264 -6.47 -0.86 -2.14
N MET A 265 -6.56 0.41 -1.76
CA MET A 265 -6.97 0.88 -0.43
C MET A 265 -8.46 0.69 -0.17
N SER A 266 -9.29 0.67 -1.21
CA SER A 266 -10.73 0.37 -1.07
C SER A 266 -10.99 -1.05 -0.50
N LEU A 267 -9.97 -1.91 -0.45
CA LEU A 267 -10.01 -3.26 0.11
C LEU A 267 -9.19 -3.41 1.40
N ALA A 268 -8.66 -2.32 1.96
CA ALA A 268 -7.74 -2.37 3.10
C ALA A 268 -8.38 -2.71 4.46
N GLY A 269 -9.72 -2.74 4.55
CA GLY A 269 -10.40 -2.72 5.85
C GLY A 269 -10.44 -1.32 6.42
N SER A 270 -11.62 -0.87 6.86
CA SER A 270 -11.93 0.36 7.64
C SER A 270 -13.33 0.85 7.23
N GLN A 271 -13.75 1.98 7.82
CA GLN A 271 -14.95 2.73 7.44
C GLN A 271 -14.98 3.19 5.97
N HIS A 272 -13.86 3.07 5.24
CA HIS A 272 -13.73 3.44 3.82
C HIS A 272 -13.73 2.22 2.88
N GLU A 273 -13.94 1.01 3.40
CA GLU A 273 -14.01 -0.19 2.56
C GLU A 273 -15.12 -0.07 1.51
N GLY A 274 -14.82 -0.50 0.29
CA GLY A 274 -15.73 -0.39 -0.86
C GLY A 274 -15.78 1.01 -1.49
N THR A 275 -15.01 1.99 -1.01
CA THR A 275 -14.99 3.35 -1.57
C THR A 275 -13.67 3.70 -2.24
N TYR A 276 -13.75 4.34 -3.40
CA TYR A 276 -12.61 4.86 -4.17
C TYR A 276 -12.98 6.17 -4.88
N THR A 277 -11.99 7.00 -5.17
CA THR A 277 -12.18 8.38 -5.66
C THR A 277 -11.76 8.57 -7.13
N VAL A 278 -10.90 7.69 -7.64
CA VAL A 278 -10.44 7.70 -9.03
C VAL A 278 -11.39 6.84 -9.87
N GLN A 279 -12.12 7.49 -10.76
CA GLN A 279 -13.03 6.84 -11.69
C GLN A 279 -12.32 6.53 -13.01
N ARG A 280 -12.28 5.24 -13.39
CA ARG A 280 -11.57 4.78 -14.60
C ARG A 280 -12.06 5.46 -15.89
N LYS A 281 -13.35 5.83 -15.94
CA LYS A 281 -13.97 6.54 -17.08
C LYS A 281 -13.57 8.02 -17.15
N HIS A 282 -13.05 8.61 -16.08
CA HIS A 282 -12.71 10.03 -16.00
C HIS A 282 -11.21 10.30 -16.29
N MET A 283 -10.49 9.31 -16.81
CA MET A 283 -9.06 9.43 -17.13
C MET A 283 -8.78 8.99 -18.57
N GLN A 284 -7.90 9.74 -19.23
CA GLN A 284 -7.34 9.44 -20.55
C GLN A 284 -5.82 9.28 -20.41
N VAL A 285 -5.42 8.13 -19.87
CA VAL A 285 -4.01 7.79 -19.63
C VAL A 285 -3.78 6.34 -20.08
N ASN A 286 -2.82 6.15 -20.96
CA ASN A 286 -2.37 4.84 -21.42
C ASN A 286 -1.69 4.10 -20.27
N ARG A 287 -1.72 2.77 -20.28
CA ARG A 287 -0.96 1.98 -19.29
C ARG A 287 0.55 2.25 -19.45
N PRO A 288 1.32 2.28 -18.34
CA PRO A 288 2.78 2.39 -18.42
C PRO A 288 3.36 1.20 -19.19
N ARG A 289 4.52 1.40 -19.80
CA ARG A 289 5.15 0.39 -20.67
C ARG A 289 6.11 -0.49 -19.89
N ASN A 290 6.34 -1.70 -20.39
CA ASN A 290 7.43 -2.53 -19.91
C ASN A 290 8.74 -2.01 -20.52
N ILE A 291 9.40 -1.09 -19.82
CA ILE A 291 10.53 -0.33 -20.38
C ILE A 291 11.54 0.01 -19.28
N THR A 292 12.83 -0.17 -19.57
CA THR A 292 13.92 0.25 -18.69
C THR A 292 14.23 1.74 -18.87
N ASP A 293 15.00 2.33 -17.95
CA ASP A 293 15.44 3.72 -18.09
C ASP A 293 16.34 3.90 -19.33
N GLU A 294 17.17 2.91 -19.66
CA GLU A 294 18.00 2.93 -20.88
C GLU A 294 17.16 2.86 -22.16
N ASP A 295 16.11 2.03 -22.18
CA ASP A 295 15.18 2.02 -23.31
C ASP A 295 14.42 3.34 -23.42
N LEU A 296 13.99 3.90 -22.29
CA LEU A 296 13.28 5.18 -22.27
C LEU A 296 14.18 6.33 -22.77
N ALA A 297 15.49 6.23 -22.55
CA ALA A 297 16.48 7.17 -23.07
C ALA A 297 16.77 7.01 -24.58
N THR A 298 16.58 5.82 -25.16
CA THR A 298 17.12 5.49 -26.50
C THR A 298 16.08 5.05 -27.54
N LYS A 299 15.00 4.38 -27.13
CA LYS A 299 14.01 3.74 -28.03
C LYS A 299 12.89 4.69 -28.47
N ALA A 300 12.05 4.28 -29.41
CA ALA A 300 10.93 5.10 -29.87
C ALA A 300 9.84 5.29 -28.78
N ALA A 301 8.97 6.29 -28.96
CA ALA A 301 7.92 6.64 -28.00
C ALA A 301 6.88 5.53 -27.75
N ASP A 302 6.72 4.62 -28.71
CA ASP A 302 5.80 3.48 -28.69
C ASP A 302 6.47 2.15 -28.31
N PHE A 303 7.80 2.14 -28.12
CA PHE A 303 8.54 0.93 -27.76
C PHE A 303 8.13 0.42 -26.38
N SER A 304 7.90 -0.89 -26.27
CA SER A 304 7.74 -1.63 -25.03
C SER A 304 8.37 -3.01 -25.21
N ARG A 305 9.04 -3.51 -24.17
CA ARG A 305 9.47 -4.91 -24.11
C ARG A 305 8.26 -5.86 -24.03
N PRO A 306 8.41 -7.12 -24.45
CA PRO A 306 7.38 -8.16 -24.28
C PRO A 306 6.95 -8.30 -22.82
N SER A 307 5.72 -8.74 -22.57
CA SER A 307 5.20 -8.96 -21.22
C SER A 307 5.89 -10.08 -20.46
N GLU A 308 6.45 -11.05 -21.19
CA GLU A 308 7.14 -12.22 -20.65
C GLU A 308 8.55 -11.88 -20.16
N GLU A 309 9.09 -10.74 -20.58
CA GLU A 309 10.41 -10.27 -20.18
C GLU A 309 10.32 -9.49 -18.86
N THR A 310 10.96 -10.03 -17.84
CA THR A 310 11.04 -9.37 -16.53
C THR A 310 11.98 -8.18 -16.58
N THR A 311 11.49 -7.02 -16.12
CA THR A 311 12.27 -5.80 -15.95
C THR A 311 12.12 -5.29 -14.51
N ALA A 312 12.79 -4.18 -14.18
CA ALA A 312 12.58 -3.49 -12.90
C ALA A 312 11.11 -3.03 -12.69
N ASN A 313 10.33 -2.88 -13.77
CA ASN A 313 8.95 -2.40 -13.74
C ASN A 313 7.89 -3.54 -13.69
N SER A 314 8.28 -4.80 -13.77
CA SER A 314 7.33 -5.91 -13.96
C SER A 314 6.31 -6.03 -12.83
N TYR A 315 6.75 -5.96 -11.57
CA TYR A 315 5.87 -5.92 -10.41
C TYR A 315 4.93 -4.72 -10.44
N TYR A 316 5.43 -3.53 -10.78
CA TYR A 316 4.59 -2.34 -10.81
C TYR A 316 3.50 -2.42 -11.89
N LEU A 317 3.78 -3.01 -13.05
CA LEU A 317 2.76 -3.31 -14.06
C LEU A 317 1.73 -4.32 -13.55
N LEU A 318 2.17 -5.38 -12.86
CA LEU A 318 1.27 -6.36 -12.23
C LEU A 318 0.40 -5.73 -11.15
N ARG A 319 0.98 -4.82 -10.34
CA ARG A 319 0.27 -4.06 -9.31
C ARG A 319 -0.85 -3.21 -9.91
N ILE A 320 -0.66 -2.62 -11.09
CA ILE A 320 -1.73 -1.91 -11.81
C ILE A 320 -2.85 -2.87 -12.20
N GLN A 321 -2.52 -4.03 -12.77
CA GLN A 321 -3.52 -5.03 -13.17
C GLN A 321 -4.29 -5.55 -11.95
N LEU A 322 -3.59 -5.86 -10.86
CA LEU A 322 -4.21 -6.24 -9.58
C LEU A 322 -5.17 -5.17 -9.09
N ALA A 323 -4.78 -3.90 -9.14
CA ALA A 323 -5.63 -2.82 -8.66
C ALA A 323 -6.90 -2.62 -9.50
N GLU A 324 -6.85 -2.90 -10.80
CA GLU A 324 -8.05 -2.91 -11.65
C GLU A 324 -9.06 -3.98 -11.17
N GLU A 325 -8.59 -5.17 -10.78
CA GLU A 325 -9.44 -6.20 -10.17
C GLU A 325 -9.87 -5.84 -8.74
N CYS A 326 -9.02 -5.16 -7.97
CA CYS A 326 -9.38 -4.65 -6.64
C CYS A 326 -10.59 -3.70 -6.70
N ARG A 327 -10.72 -2.89 -7.75
CA ARG A 327 -11.87 -2.01 -7.94
C ARG A 327 -13.18 -2.80 -8.11
N GLU A 328 -13.16 -3.83 -8.96
CA GLU A 328 -14.33 -4.69 -9.16
C GLU A 328 -14.68 -5.50 -7.90
N ALA A 329 -13.66 -5.94 -7.17
CA ALA A 329 -13.85 -6.58 -5.87
C ALA A 329 -14.41 -5.60 -4.82
N ALA A 330 -14.04 -4.32 -4.86
CA ALA A 330 -14.59 -3.31 -3.96
C ALA A 330 -16.08 -3.08 -4.22
N ASP A 331 -16.49 -3.01 -5.49
CA ASP A 331 -17.90 -2.90 -5.87
C ASP A 331 -18.69 -4.16 -5.45
N LEU A 332 -18.14 -5.37 -5.65
CA LEU A 332 -18.75 -6.62 -5.17
C LEU A 332 -18.92 -6.62 -3.64
N LEU A 333 -17.86 -6.30 -2.92
CA LEU A 333 -17.87 -6.29 -1.47
C LEU A 333 -18.83 -5.23 -0.92
N TRP A 334 -18.90 -4.05 -1.56
CA TRP A 334 -19.90 -3.04 -1.25
C TRP A 334 -21.33 -3.57 -1.38
N ASP A 335 -21.64 -4.31 -2.46
CA ASP A 335 -22.94 -4.98 -2.61
C ASP A 335 -23.19 -5.99 -1.48
N ILE A 336 -22.16 -6.74 -1.06
CA ILE A 336 -22.22 -7.71 0.06
C ILE A 336 -22.52 -7.00 1.39
N TYR A 337 -21.94 -5.83 1.61
CA TYR A 337 -22.01 -5.15 2.91
C TYR A 337 -23.20 -4.21 3.05
N THR A 338 -23.65 -3.61 1.96
CA THR A 338 -24.76 -2.66 1.96
C THR A 338 -26.08 -3.29 1.51
N GLY A 339 -26.02 -4.44 0.84
CA GLY A 339 -27.19 -5.26 0.54
C GLY A 339 -27.77 -5.88 1.81
N GLN A 340 -29.11 -5.97 1.89
CA GLN A 340 -29.79 -6.57 3.05
C GLN A 340 -29.63 -8.10 3.15
N ASP A 341 -29.10 -8.76 2.10
CA ASP A 341 -28.96 -10.22 2.08
C ASP A 341 -27.87 -10.69 1.09
N PRO A 342 -26.71 -11.17 1.58
CA PRO A 342 -25.65 -11.75 0.76
C PRO A 342 -26.07 -12.97 -0.07
N GLU A 343 -27.18 -13.66 0.26
CA GLU A 343 -27.71 -14.75 -0.56
C GLU A 343 -28.31 -14.27 -1.89
N ARG A 344 -28.58 -12.96 -2.01
CA ARG A 344 -29.04 -12.32 -3.26
C ARG A 344 -27.90 -11.96 -4.19
N ILE A 345 -26.66 -12.13 -3.76
CA ILE A 345 -25.48 -11.81 -4.55
C ILE A 345 -25.14 -13.04 -5.36
N ASP A 346 -25.03 -12.81 -6.67
CA ASP A 346 -24.65 -13.84 -7.60
C ASP A 346 -23.25 -14.36 -7.26
N TYR A 347 -23.20 -15.58 -6.73
CA TYR A 347 -21.97 -16.25 -6.31
C TYR A 347 -20.99 -16.45 -7.49
N ASP A 348 -21.50 -16.49 -8.74
CA ASP A 348 -20.65 -16.57 -9.93
C ASP A 348 -19.75 -15.33 -10.07
N ARG A 349 -20.15 -14.16 -9.54
CA ARG A 349 -19.29 -12.96 -9.51
C ARG A 349 -18.04 -13.17 -8.66
N VAL A 350 -18.15 -13.92 -7.57
CA VAL A 350 -17.03 -14.23 -6.65
C VAL A 350 -16.06 -15.18 -7.34
N THR A 351 -16.58 -16.24 -7.94
CA THR A 351 -15.80 -17.23 -8.68
C THR A 351 -15.11 -16.60 -9.89
N LEU A 352 -15.79 -15.69 -10.59
CA LEU A 352 -15.20 -14.94 -11.70
C LEU A 352 -14.03 -14.07 -11.21
N LEU A 353 -14.21 -13.31 -10.12
CA LEU A 353 -13.14 -12.49 -9.57
C LEU A 353 -11.95 -13.32 -9.08
N ASP A 354 -12.19 -14.46 -8.41
CA ASP A 354 -11.11 -15.38 -8.04
C ASP A 354 -10.32 -15.87 -9.26
N SER A 355 -11.01 -16.26 -10.33
CA SER A 355 -10.36 -16.68 -11.58
C SER A 355 -9.50 -15.59 -12.22
N ARG A 356 -9.86 -14.31 -12.04
CA ARG A 356 -9.06 -13.19 -12.52
C ARG A 356 -7.83 -12.97 -11.66
N PHE A 357 -7.96 -13.04 -10.34
CA PHE A 357 -6.82 -12.94 -9.43
C PHE A 357 -5.84 -14.10 -9.61
N SER A 358 -6.32 -15.34 -9.70
CA SER A 358 -5.45 -16.51 -9.97
C SER A 358 -4.79 -16.40 -11.35
N GLY A 359 -5.54 -15.93 -12.36
CA GLY A 359 -5.01 -15.69 -13.69
C GLY A 359 -3.87 -14.67 -13.73
N LEU A 360 -3.79 -13.73 -12.78
CA LEU A 360 -2.62 -12.84 -12.66
C LEU A 360 -1.35 -13.61 -12.28
N LEU A 361 -1.46 -14.60 -11.38
CA LEU A 361 -0.35 -15.48 -10.99
C LEU A 361 0.05 -16.43 -12.13
N ASP A 362 -0.93 -16.95 -12.87
CA ASP A 362 -0.69 -17.87 -13.99
C ASP A 362 0.15 -17.22 -15.09
N ARG A 363 -0.14 -15.94 -15.39
CA ARG A 363 0.51 -15.11 -16.41
C ARG A 363 1.82 -14.47 -15.97
N LEU A 364 2.30 -14.74 -14.75
CA LEU A 364 3.58 -14.18 -14.31
C LEU A 364 4.74 -14.64 -15.21
N PRO A 365 5.67 -13.73 -15.54
CA PRO A 365 6.97 -14.11 -16.10
C PRO A 365 7.61 -15.22 -15.27
N LYS A 366 8.26 -16.19 -15.92
CA LYS A 366 8.84 -17.36 -15.24
C LYS A 366 9.78 -16.96 -14.10
N ALA A 367 10.63 -15.96 -14.33
CA ALA A 367 11.58 -15.46 -13.33
C ALA A 367 10.91 -14.90 -12.06
N LEU A 368 9.63 -14.50 -12.13
CA LEU A 368 8.88 -13.98 -10.98
C LEU A 368 8.08 -15.05 -10.23
N LYS A 369 8.04 -16.29 -10.72
CA LYS A 369 7.38 -17.39 -10.02
C LYS A 369 8.25 -17.91 -8.88
N LEU A 370 7.65 -18.18 -7.72
CA LEU A 370 8.38 -18.52 -6.50
C LEU A 370 9.29 -19.74 -6.67
N GLU A 371 8.85 -20.75 -7.44
CA GLU A 371 9.60 -21.97 -7.68
C GLU A 371 10.86 -21.78 -8.55
N HIS A 372 10.98 -20.65 -9.26
CA HIS A 372 12.11 -20.32 -10.13
C HIS A 372 13.04 -19.24 -9.56
N LEU A 373 12.78 -18.73 -8.36
CA LEU A 373 13.58 -17.63 -7.77
C LEU A 373 15.06 -17.97 -7.57
N ASN A 374 15.40 -19.25 -7.44
CA ASN A 374 16.77 -19.75 -7.28
C ASN A 374 17.37 -20.27 -8.59
N ASP A 375 16.69 -20.11 -9.73
CA ASP A 375 17.18 -20.54 -11.03
C ASP A 375 18.07 -19.45 -11.64
N ASP A 376 19.38 -19.68 -11.63
CA ASP A 376 20.37 -18.76 -12.18
C ASP A 376 20.22 -18.54 -13.69
N GLU A 377 19.65 -19.51 -14.43
CA GLU A 377 19.46 -19.41 -15.88
C GLU A 377 18.29 -18.48 -16.26
N LEU A 378 17.38 -18.22 -15.32
CA LEU A 378 16.19 -17.37 -15.53
C LEU A 378 16.39 -15.93 -15.02
N LYS A 379 17.59 -15.57 -14.58
CA LYS A 379 17.87 -14.21 -14.08
C LYS A 379 17.76 -13.17 -15.22
N PRO A 380 16.87 -12.19 -15.11
CA PRO A 380 16.70 -11.19 -16.16
C PRO A 380 17.88 -10.21 -16.18
N GLU A 381 18.29 -9.77 -17.38
CA GLU A 381 19.30 -8.73 -17.51
C GLU A 381 18.82 -7.42 -16.84
N GLY A 382 19.70 -6.79 -16.07
CA GLY A 382 19.41 -5.50 -15.41
C GLY A 382 18.48 -5.58 -14.20
N VAL A 383 18.07 -6.77 -13.75
CA VAL A 383 17.28 -6.97 -12.52
C VAL A 383 18.11 -7.72 -11.51
N THR A 384 18.35 -7.13 -10.34
CA THR A 384 19.14 -7.79 -9.29
C THR A 384 18.34 -8.92 -8.61
N ALA A 385 19.03 -9.91 -8.04
CA ALA A 385 18.35 -10.99 -7.31
C ALA A 385 17.47 -10.48 -6.14
N PRO A 386 17.91 -9.50 -5.32
CA PRO A 386 17.04 -8.89 -4.31
C PRO A 386 15.81 -8.18 -4.89
N GLN A 387 15.95 -7.48 -6.01
CA GLN A 387 14.81 -6.87 -6.71
C GLN A 387 13.83 -7.94 -7.18
N LEU A 388 14.32 -9.00 -7.83
CA LEU A 388 13.49 -10.11 -8.31
C LEU A 388 12.70 -10.75 -7.17
N MET A 389 13.38 -11.07 -6.06
CA MET A 389 12.76 -11.66 -4.88
C MET A 389 11.68 -10.77 -4.28
N LYS A 390 11.93 -9.45 -4.16
CA LYS A 390 10.93 -8.49 -3.67
C LYS A 390 9.73 -8.37 -4.61
N GLN A 391 9.97 -8.28 -5.91
CA GLN A 391 8.91 -8.23 -6.92
C GLN A 391 8.00 -9.47 -6.81
N SER A 392 8.57 -10.67 -6.71
CA SER A 392 7.81 -11.91 -6.49
C SER A 392 7.09 -11.91 -5.14
N TYR A 393 7.79 -11.58 -4.05
CA TYR A 393 7.22 -11.56 -2.71
C TYR A 393 5.97 -10.68 -2.62
N PHE A 394 6.07 -9.42 -3.06
CA PHE A 394 4.94 -8.50 -3.01
C PHE A 394 3.83 -8.87 -4.00
N THR A 395 4.14 -9.48 -5.14
CA THR A 395 3.14 -10.01 -6.07
C THR A 395 2.24 -11.04 -5.38
N TYR A 396 2.84 -12.09 -4.80
CA TYR A 396 2.06 -13.15 -4.15
C TYR A 396 1.38 -12.64 -2.87
N LEU A 397 2.07 -11.82 -2.07
CA LEU A 397 1.50 -11.26 -0.84
C LEU A 397 0.20 -10.49 -1.11
N THR A 398 0.23 -9.61 -2.10
CA THR A 398 -0.90 -8.73 -2.39
C THR A 398 -2.03 -9.50 -3.07
N ILE A 399 -1.75 -10.33 -4.09
CA ILE A 399 -2.78 -11.11 -4.78
C ILE A 399 -3.48 -12.09 -3.82
N GLU A 400 -2.74 -12.91 -3.08
CA GLU A 400 -3.34 -13.92 -2.21
C GLU A 400 -4.12 -13.29 -1.04
N THR A 401 -3.69 -12.14 -0.53
CA THR A 401 -4.48 -11.41 0.46
C THR A 401 -5.82 -10.93 -0.11
N ARG A 402 -5.86 -10.46 -1.37
CA ARG A 402 -7.11 -10.02 -1.99
C ARG A 402 -8.02 -11.18 -2.32
N ARG A 403 -7.46 -12.31 -2.76
CA ARG A 403 -8.20 -13.57 -2.97
C ARG A 403 -8.84 -14.08 -1.68
N SER A 404 -8.10 -14.14 -0.57
CA SER A 404 -8.69 -14.55 0.70
C SER A 404 -9.80 -13.60 1.15
N LYS A 405 -9.62 -12.28 0.97
CA LYS A 405 -10.62 -11.27 1.33
C LYS A 405 -11.96 -11.45 0.60
N ILE A 406 -11.96 -11.68 -0.71
CA ILE A 406 -13.23 -11.84 -1.46
C ILE A 406 -13.99 -13.13 -1.09
N HIS A 407 -13.29 -14.16 -0.64
CA HIS A 407 -13.90 -15.43 -0.23
C HIS A 407 -14.29 -15.46 1.25
N LEU A 408 -13.72 -14.57 2.08
CA LEU A 408 -13.97 -14.56 3.52
C LEU A 408 -15.47 -14.48 3.88
N PRO A 409 -16.32 -13.64 3.24
CA PRO A 409 -17.77 -13.66 3.51
C PRO A 409 -18.42 -15.03 3.33
N TYR A 410 -17.95 -15.82 2.37
CA TYR A 410 -18.50 -17.13 2.03
C TYR A 410 -17.91 -18.25 2.87
N LEU A 411 -16.65 -18.14 3.28
CA LEU A 411 -16.05 -19.03 4.30
C LEU A 411 -16.85 -19.02 5.59
N LEU A 412 -17.36 -17.85 6.01
CA LEU A 412 -18.19 -17.71 7.20
C LEU A 412 -19.58 -18.38 7.08
N ARG A 413 -19.97 -18.81 5.88
CA ARG A 413 -21.28 -19.41 5.58
C ARG A 413 -21.19 -20.89 5.20
N ALA A 414 -19.98 -21.42 4.98
CA ALA A 414 -19.76 -22.75 4.43
C ALA A 414 -20.36 -23.89 5.29
N GLU A 415 -20.32 -23.78 6.63
CA GLU A 415 -20.94 -24.81 7.49
C GLU A 415 -22.46 -24.93 7.29
N ARG A 416 -23.15 -23.84 6.93
CA ARG A 416 -24.61 -23.82 6.74
C ARG A 416 -25.03 -24.11 5.31
N ASP A 417 -24.19 -23.71 4.37
CA ASP A 417 -24.48 -23.83 2.95
C ASP A 417 -23.29 -24.48 2.22
N PRO A 418 -23.40 -25.78 1.88
CA PRO A 418 -22.36 -26.51 1.18
C PRO A 418 -21.94 -25.90 -0.17
N ARG A 419 -22.75 -25.01 -0.77
CA ARG A 419 -22.39 -24.29 -2.01
C ARG A 419 -21.11 -23.46 -1.83
N TYR A 420 -20.81 -23.03 -0.61
CA TYR A 420 -19.67 -22.18 -0.31
C TYR A 420 -18.41 -22.93 0.13
N GLU A 421 -18.41 -24.27 0.10
CA GLU A 421 -17.23 -25.08 0.49
C GLU A 421 -16.01 -24.79 -0.40
N GLN A 422 -16.24 -24.50 -1.69
CA GLN A 422 -15.18 -24.07 -2.60
C GLN A 422 -14.55 -22.74 -2.14
N SER A 423 -15.37 -21.76 -1.76
CA SER A 423 -14.87 -20.48 -1.24
C SER A 423 -14.11 -20.66 0.07
N ARG A 424 -14.58 -21.52 0.96
CA ARG A 424 -13.85 -21.87 2.18
C ARG A 424 -12.47 -22.45 1.85
N THR A 425 -12.42 -23.40 0.93
CA THR A 425 -11.17 -24.03 0.48
C THR A 425 -10.20 -22.99 -0.11
N GLN A 426 -10.69 -22.13 -0.99
CA GLN A 426 -9.87 -21.11 -1.65
C GLN A 426 -9.39 -20.03 -0.67
N CYS A 427 -10.25 -19.59 0.25
CA CYS A 427 -9.90 -18.61 1.27
C CYS A 427 -8.76 -19.10 2.17
N LEU A 428 -8.87 -20.35 2.65
CA LEU A 428 -7.84 -20.99 3.46
C LEU A 428 -6.54 -21.22 2.68
N ALA A 429 -6.63 -21.67 1.42
CA ALA A 429 -5.46 -21.86 0.57
C ALA A 429 -4.70 -20.54 0.37
N SER A 430 -5.40 -19.46 0.04
CA SER A 430 -4.80 -18.13 -0.12
C SER A 430 -4.19 -17.59 1.18
N ALA A 431 -4.87 -17.76 2.33
CA ALA A 431 -4.31 -17.38 3.63
C ALA A 431 -3.03 -18.15 3.97
N ARG A 432 -2.99 -19.46 3.69
CA ARG A 432 -1.79 -20.29 3.87
C ARG A 432 -0.66 -19.87 2.94
N ASN A 433 -0.97 -19.55 1.68
CA ASN A 433 0.02 -19.02 0.73
C ASN A 433 0.64 -17.72 1.24
N VAL A 434 -0.17 -16.79 1.77
CA VAL A 434 0.34 -15.57 2.43
C VAL A 434 1.29 -15.93 3.57
N LEU A 435 0.88 -16.81 4.50
CA LEU A 435 1.72 -17.19 5.64
C LEU A 435 3.01 -17.89 5.23
N ALA A 436 3.00 -18.69 4.16
CA ALA A 436 4.17 -19.37 3.63
C ALA A 436 5.27 -18.39 3.15
N LEU A 437 4.90 -17.17 2.75
CA LEU A 437 5.85 -16.15 2.30
C LEU A 437 6.86 -15.76 3.40
N ARG A 438 6.58 -16.01 4.68
CA ARG A 438 7.51 -15.78 5.79
C ARG A 438 8.86 -16.50 5.64
N HIS A 439 8.93 -17.51 4.77
CA HIS A 439 10.13 -18.30 4.51
C HIS A 439 10.86 -17.90 3.22
N ILE A 440 10.34 -16.96 2.44
CA ILE A 440 10.88 -16.62 1.11
C ILE A 440 11.92 -15.51 1.17
N LEU A 441 11.61 -14.43 1.89
CA LEU A 441 12.64 -13.46 2.22
C LEU A 441 13.59 -14.15 3.19
N PRO A 442 14.90 -14.23 2.88
CA PRO A 442 15.87 -14.76 3.82
C PRO A 442 15.63 -14.06 5.15
N HIS A 443 15.40 -14.84 6.21
CA HIS A 443 15.71 -14.30 7.52
C HIS A 443 17.17 -13.84 7.43
N GLU A 444 17.40 -12.54 7.60
CA GLU A 444 18.70 -11.94 7.89
C GLU A 444 19.18 -12.48 9.25
N GLN A 445 19.45 -13.79 9.29
CA GLN A 445 19.82 -14.57 10.45
C GLN A 445 21.30 -14.36 10.80
N SER A 446 21.89 -13.22 10.43
CA SER A 446 23.29 -12.93 10.72
C SER A 446 23.56 -11.44 10.85
N GLN A 447 23.74 -11.04 12.11
CA GLN A 447 24.42 -9.86 12.63
C GLN A 447 23.64 -8.54 12.77
N ILE A 448 24.01 -7.83 13.85
CA ILE A 448 23.58 -6.54 14.41
C ILE A 448 22.48 -5.82 13.59
N GLY A 449 21.26 -5.89 14.11
CA GLY A 449 20.05 -5.34 13.48
C GLY A 449 19.19 -6.48 12.92
N GLY A 450 18.18 -6.91 13.69
CA GLY A 450 17.31 -8.00 13.24
C GLY A 450 16.42 -7.61 12.04
N PRO A 451 15.64 -8.58 11.49
CA PRO A 451 14.96 -8.40 10.21
C PRO A 451 14.01 -7.21 10.19
N VAL A 452 14.02 -6.44 9.10
CA VAL A 452 13.05 -5.35 8.86
C VAL A 452 11.67 -5.95 8.66
N ILE A 453 10.76 -5.76 9.62
CA ILE A 453 9.36 -6.15 9.48
C ILE A 453 8.56 -4.87 9.28
N LEU A 454 8.06 -4.64 8.07
CA LEU A 454 7.25 -3.46 7.78
C LEU A 454 5.80 -3.69 8.26
N ILE A 455 5.16 -2.69 8.90
CA ILE A 455 3.79 -2.86 9.43
C ILE A 455 2.79 -3.24 8.33
N GLY A 456 2.96 -2.70 7.12
CA GLY A 456 2.15 -3.06 5.96
C GLY A 456 2.21 -4.55 5.62
N VAL A 457 3.40 -5.16 5.69
CA VAL A 457 3.58 -6.60 5.50
C VAL A 457 2.96 -7.39 6.66
N LEU A 458 3.16 -6.93 7.89
CA LEU A 458 2.57 -7.53 9.08
C LEU A 458 1.03 -7.54 9.03
N HIS A 459 0.42 -6.48 8.50
CA HIS A 459 -1.03 -6.39 8.29
C HIS A 459 -1.55 -7.48 7.34
N HIS A 460 -0.82 -7.80 6.27
CA HIS A 460 -1.18 -8.91 5.38
C HIS A 460 -1.15 -10.27 6.11
N PHE A 461 -0.14 -10.53 6.94
CA PHE A 461 -0.11 -11.73 7.78
C PHE A 461 -1.24 -11.75 8.80
N PHE A 462 -1.54 -10.62 9.44
CA PHE A 462 -2.69 -10.49 10.32
C PHE A 462 -4.00 -10.86 9.62
N CYS A 463 -4.26 -10.33 8.42
CA CYS A 463 -5.46 -10.71 7.64
C CYS A 463 -5.52 -12.21 7.35
N ALA A 464 -4.40 -12.85 7.03
CA ALA A 464 -4.34 -14.30 6.81
C ALA A 464 -4.61 -15.10 8.11
N ILE A 465 -4.10 -14.64 9.26
CA ILE A 465 -4.38 -15.27 10.56
C ILE A 465 -5.85 -15.13 10.92
N VAL A 466 -6.46 -13.96 10.64
CA VAL A 466 -7.90 -13.76 10.84
C VAL A 466 -8.70 -14.81 10.06
N VAL A 467 -8.35 -15.11 8.82
CA VAL A 467 -9.02 -16.16 8.03
C VAL A 467 -9.01 -17.51 8.77
N LEU A 468 -7.84 -17.93 9.28
CA LEU A 468 -7.70 -19.18 10.04
C LEU A 468 -8.50 -19.16 11.35
N VAL A 469 -8.44 -18.06 12.10
CA VAL A 469 -9.19 -17.88 13.35
C VAL A 469 -10.69 -17.93 13.10
N MET A 470 -11.17 -17.25 12.06
CA MET A 470 -12.59 -17.23 11.72
C MET A 470 -13.08 -18.60 11.27
N ASP A 471 -12.30 -19.33 10.48
CA ASP A 471 -12.61 -20.71 10.12
C ASP A 471 -12.74 -21.59 11.36
N LEU A 472 -11.77 -21.52 12.29
CA LEU A 472 -11.77 -22.28 13.55
C LEU A 472 -12.99 -21.96 14.42
N CYS A 473 -13.38 -20.69 14.48
CA CYS A 473 -14.50 -20.23 15.30
C CYS A 473 -15.88 -20.61 14.75
N VAL A 474 -16.02 -20.63 13.42
CA VAL A 474 -17.30 -20.76 12.71
C VAL A 474 -17.50 -22.16 12.15
N ASN A 475 -16.55 -22.72 11.41
CA ASN A 475 -16.70 -24.04 10.78
C ASN A 475 -16.18 -25.15 11.72
N ARG A 476 -16.93 -25.46 12.78
CA ARG A 476 -16.47 -26.36 13.86
C ARG A 476 -16.46 -27.82 13.45
N ALA A 477 -17.40 -28.22 12.60
CA ALA A 477 -17.47 -29.58 12.08
C ALA A 477 -16.34 -29.89 11.06
N ALA A 478 -15.52 -28.90 10.68
CA ALA A 478 -14.52 -29.06 9.64
C ALA A 478 -13.20 -29.66 10.16
N GLY A 479 -12.92 -30.91 9.75
CA GLY A 479 -11.63 -31.57 9.97
C GLY A 479 -11.27 -31.80 11.44
N ASN A 480 -9.98 -31.99 11.71
CA ASN A 480 -9.48 -32.16 13.07
C ASN A 480 -9.27 -30.79 13.75
N GLU A 481 -10.04 -30.52 14.81
CA GLU A 481 -9.99 -29.27 15.55
C GLU A 481 -8.61 -29.00 16.17
N GLU A 482 -7.92 -30.03 16.67
CA GLU A 482 -6.62 -29.87 17.34
C GLU A 482 -5.52 -29.47 16.35
N ASP A 483 -5.51 -30.05 15.15
CA ASP A 483 -4.56 -29.67 14.09
C ASP A 483 -4.77 -28.20 13.67
N ARG A 484 -6.03 -27.76 13.60
CA ARG A 484 -6.38 -26.37 13.26
C ARG A 484 -6.02 -25.39 14.38
N LYS A 485 -6.17 -25.78 15.66
CA LYS A 485 -5.69 -25.00 16.80
C LYS A 485 -4.17 -24.84 16.77
N LEU A 486 -3.43 -25.90 16.41
CA LEU A 486 -1.98 -25.86 16.27
C LEU A 486 -1.57 -24.95 15.11
N GLU A 487 -2.27 -25.01 13.98
CA GLU A 487 -2.05 -24.12 12.82
C GLU A 487 -2.23 -22.64 13.21
N VAL A 488 -3.34 -22.31 13.89
CA VAL A 488 -3.58 -20.94 14.39
C VAL A 488 -2.50 -20.50 15.38
N GLN A 489 -2.07 -21.38 16.29
CA GLN A 489 -0.99 -21.07 17.24
C GLN A 489 0.34 -20.78 16.53
N ASP A 490 0.73 -21.60 15.55
CA ASP A 490 1.95 -21.37 14.77
C ASP A 490 1.87 -20.04 14.02
N ALA A 491 0.72 -19.74 13.41
CA ALA A 491 0.52 -18.49 12.70
C ALA A 491 0.59 -17.27 13.65
N CYS A 492 0.01 -17.34 14.85
CA CYS A 492 0.09 -16.29 15.87
C CYS A 492 1.52 -16.00 16.33
N ARG A 493 2.45 -16.97 16.28
CA ARG A 493 3.87 -16.74 16.61
C ARG A 493 4.52 -15.68 15.73
N ILE A 494 4.04 -15.51 14.49
CA ILE A 494 4.51 -14.43 13.60
C ILE A 494 4.28 -13.07 14.25
N LEU A 495 3.07 -12.85 14.80
CA LEU A 495 2.73 -11.60 15.49
C LEU A 495 3.47 -11.50 16.82
N GLU A 496 3.59 -12.59 17.58
CA GLU A 496 4.31 -12.62 18.86
C GLU A 496 5.77 -12.18 18.71
N ASN A 497 6.46 -12.68 17.69
CA ASN A 497 7.85 -12.31 17.39
C ASN A 497 7.99 -10.85 16.97
N ALA A 498 6.91 -10.20 16.51
CA ALA A 498 6.91 -8.80 16.11
C ALA A 498 6.57 -7.83 17.27
N ARG A 499 6.08 -8.33 18.42
CA ARG A 499 5.59 -7.50 19.56
C ARG A 499 6.64 -6.58 20.17
N GLU A 500 7.89 -7.02 20.21
CA GLU A 500 8.99 -6.23 20.80
C GLU A 500 9.36 -5.03 19.93
N ARG A 501 8.94 -5.01 18.66
CA ARG A 501 9.32 -3.99 17.68
C ARG A 501 8.16 -3.11 17.25
N PHE A 502 6.92 -3.61 17.31
CA PHE A 502 5.74 -2.90 16.84
C PHE A 502 4.60 -3.00 17.84
N GLY A 503 4.17 -1.86 18.39
CA GLY A 503 3.00 -1.78 19.28
C GLY A 503 1.74 -2.36 18.63
N ALA A 504 1.56 -2.17 17.32
CA ALA A 504 0.42 -2.70 16.57
C ALA A 504 0.32 -4.24 16.61
N ALA A 505 1.44 -4.97 16.75
CA ALA A 505 1.42 -6.43 16.85
C ALA A 505 0.70 -6.91 18.12
N ASN A 506 0.80 -6.14 19.23
CA ASN A 506 0.03 -6.41 20.44
C ASN A 506 -1.46 -6.23 20.18
N THR A 507 -1.86 -5.11 19.58
CA THR A 507 -3.26 -4.83 19.25
C THR A 507 -3.86 -5.91 18.35
N PHE A 508 -3.11 -6.35 17.32
CA PHE A 508 -3.52 -7.45 16.44
C PHE A 508 -3.72 -8.76 17.22
N LEU A 509 -2.76 -9.14 18.06
CA LEU A 509 -2.82 -10.37 18.83
C LEU A 509 -3.97 -10.35 19.86
N GLU A 510 -4.13 -9.25 20.59
CA GLU A 510 -5.22 -9.06 21.55
C GLU A 510 -6.60 -9.13 20.88
N SER A 511 -6.73 -8.54 19.70
CA SER A 511 -7.94 -8.63 18.89
C SER A 511 -8.27 -10.09 18.54
N LEU A 512 -7.30 -10.84 18.03
CA LEU A 512 -7.47 -12.26 17.71
C LEU A 512 -7.84 -13.10 18.94
N MET A 513 -7.15 -12.89 20.07
CA MET A 513 -7.44 -13.61 21.32
C MET A 513 -8.83 -13.27 21.87
N THR A 514 -9.29 -12.04 21.68
CA THR A 514 -10.65 -11.62 22.06
C THR A 514 -11.71 -12.33 21.23
N VAL A 515 -11.49 -12.47 19.91
CA VAL A 515 -12.38 -13.25 19.03
C VAL A 515 -12.40 -14.72 19.45
N LEU A 516 -11.25 -15.36 19.65
CA LEU A 516 -11.19 -16.77 20.08
C LEU A 516 -11.95 -17.01 21.40
N ARG A 517 -11.75 -16.13 22.41
CA ARG A 517 -12.47 -16.18 23.69
C ARG A 517 -13.97 -15.99 23.52
N LYS A 518 -14.40 -15.01 22.71
CA LYS A 518 -15.82 -14.78 22.38
C LYS A 518 -16.48 -16.01 21.75
N HIS A 519 -15.71 -16.81 21.02
CA HIS A 519 -16.18 -18.05 20.39
C HIS A 519 -15.91 -19.32 21.21
N GLY A 520 -15.46 -19.19 22.46
CA GLY A 520 -15.21 -20.33 23.35
C GLY A 520 -14.08 -21.24 22.89
N VAL A 521 -13.21 -20.78 22.00
CA VAL A 521 -12.03 -21.52 21.55
C VAL A 521 -10.87 -21.20 22.48
N ARG A 522 -10.31 -22.23 23.13
CA ARG A 522 -9.09 -22.11 23.95
C ARG A 522 -7.92 -22.71 23.19
N LEU A 523 -6.82 -21.95 23.11
CA LEU A 523 -5.56 -22.45 22.57
C LEU A 523 -4.78 -23.17 23.68
N LEU A 524 -3.96 -24.15 23.32
CA LEU A 524 -3.21 -25.02 24.24
C LEU A 524 -2.33 -24.25 25.25
N ARG A 525 -1.95 -23.00 24.92
CA ARG A 525 -1.12 -22.14 25.78
C ARG A 525 -1.83 -21.65 27.05
N ASP A 526 -3.16 -21.65 27.09
CA ASP A 526 -3.93 -21.26 28.30
C ASP A 526 -3.75 -22.24 29.46
N SER A 527 -3.18 -23.43 29.24
CA SER A 527 -2.95 -24.42 30.31
C SER A 527 -1.62 -24.25 31.08
N THR A 528 -0.71 -23.36 30.65
CA THR A 528 0.60 -23.18 31.31
C THR A 528 0.75 -21.86 32.08
N ALA A 529 -0.30 -21.03 32.16
CA ALA A 529 -0.32 -19.80 32.94
C ALA A 529 -1.22 -19.91 34.19
N SER A 530 -1.24 -21.06 34.86
CA SER A 530 -1.67 -21.14 36.26
C SER A 530 -0.44 -20.94 37.14
N HIS A 531 -0.15 -19.69 37.53
CA HIS A 531 0.77 -19.43 38.64
C HIS A 531 0.22 -20.13 39.90
N PRO A 532 0.99 -21.02 40.57
CA PRO A 532 0.61 -21.50 41.89
C PRO A 532 0.80 -20.35 42.88
N MET A 533 -0.28 -19.88 43.48
CA MET A 533 -0.21 -19.04 44.67
C MET A 533 0.55 -19.80 45.78
N PRO A 534 1.48 -19.17 46.52
CA PRO A 534 2.14 -19.83 47.64
C PRO A 534 1.16 -19.98 48.82
N PRO A 535 1.33 -21.03 49.66
CA PRO A 535 0.39 -21.32 50.73
C PRO A 535 0.62 -20.37 51.91
N THR A 536 -0.38 -19.57 52.25
CA THR A 536 -0.42 -18.85 53.53
C THR A 536 -1.18 -19.68 54.56
N ASN A 537 -0.41 -20.27 55.48
CA ASN A 537 -0.94 -20.91 56.69
C ASN A 537 -1.26 -19.87 57.78
N ASN A 538 -2.55 -19.83 58.12
CA ASN A 538 -3.20 -19.72 59.44
C ASN A 538 -3.11 -18.48 60.37
N TRP A 539 -4.17 -18.43 61.20
CA TRP A 539 -4.58 -17.56 62.34
C TRP A 539 -5.54 -16.43 61.92
N THR A 540 -6.81 -16.31 62.36
CA THR A 540 -7.58 -16.86 63.51
C THR A 540 -9.09 -16.83 63.25
N ASP A 541 -9.81 -17.66 64.02
CA ASP A 541 -11.26 -17.81 64.25
C ASP A 541 -12.17 -16.56 64.14
N VAL A 542 -13.43 -16.77 63.72
CA VAL A 542 -14.63 -16.84 64.62
C VAL A 542 -15.93 -16.93 63.78
N ALA A 543 -16.62 -18.07 63.94
CA ALA A 543 -18.07 -18.28 64.07
C ALA A 543 -19.10 -17.86 62.98
N SER A 544 -19.70 -18.91 62.40
CA SER A 544 -21.13 -19.27 62.53
C SER A 544 -22.19 -18.85 61.49
N ASN A 545 -22.78 -19.93 60.93
CA ASN A 545 -24.22 -20.21 60.74
C ASN A 545 -24.96 -19.77 59.46
N SER A 546 -25.24 -20.77 58.60
CA SER A 546 -26.58 -21.37 58.35
C SER A 546 -26.64 -21.93 56.91
N LEU A 547 -26.62 -23.25 56.68
CA LEU A 547 -27.80 -24.16 56.51
C LEU A 547 -28.81 -23.56 55.50
N GLN A 548 -29.13 -24.12 54.32
CA GLN A 548 -29.50 -25.51 53.94
C GLN A 548 -29.87 -25.54 52.39
N PRO A 549 -30.36 -26.64 51.76
CA PRO A 549 -29.66 -27.74 51.08
C PRO A 549 -29.98 -27.83 49.53
N PRO A 550 -29.49 -28.86 48.78
CA PRO A 550 -29.60 -28.93 47.31
C PRO A 550 -30.86 -29.65 46.82
N MET A 551 -31.34 -29.31 45.62
CA MET A 551 -32.35 -30.09 44.89
C MET A 551 -31.81 -30.51 43.51
N GLU A 552 -31.89 -31.82 43.26
CA GLU A 552 -31.62 -32.48 41.99
C GLU A 552 -32.87 -32.55 41.09
N ASP A 553 -32.57 -32.54 39.78
CA ASP A 553 -33.18 -33.30 38.68
C ASP A 553 -34.56 -32.90 38.09
N ASN A 554 -34.56 -32.45 36.82
CA ASN A 554 -35.08 -33.25 35.70
C ASN A 554 -35.01 -32.52 34.35
N GLY A 555 -34.74 -33.30 33.31
CA GLY A 555 -34.53 -32.84 31.94
C GLY A 555 -35.75 -32.24 31.23
N LEU A 556 -35.46 -31.30 30.34
CA LEU A 556 -36.25 -31.00 29.15
C LEU A 556 -35.29 -30.73 27.99
N GLN A 557 -35.58 -31.36 26.86
CA GLN A 557 -35.03 -31.03 25.55
C GLN A 557 -35.16 -29.53 25.32
N ASN A 558 -34.03 -28.82 25.17
CA ASN A 558 -34.04 -27.41 24.78
C ASN A 558 -33.40 -27.31 23.39
N SER A 559 -34.26 -27.19 22.39
CA SER A 559 -33.94 -26.82 21.02
C SER A 559 -33.47 -25.36 20.96
N ASN A 560 -32.29 -25.09 21.48
CA ASN A 560 -31.55 -23.85 21.27
C ASN A 560 -30.30 -24.20 20.47
N ASP A 561 -30.47 -24.35 19.15
CA ASP A 561 -29.34 -24.30 18.24
C ASP A 561 -28.76 -22.86 18.27
N PRO A 562 -27.55 -22.62 18.79
CA PRO A 562 -26.94 -21.29 18.88
C PRO A 562 -26.60 -20.69 17.50
N PHE A 563 -26.93 -21.41 16.42
CA PHE A 563 -26.55 -21.13 15.04
C PHE A 563 -27.76 -20.94 14.11
N SER A 564 -28.86 -20.38 14.59
CA SER A 564 -29.98 -19.96 13.72
C SER A 564 -30.10 -18.44 13.52
N ASP A 565 -29.31 -17.61 14.23
CA ASP A 565 -29.46 -16.15 14.23
C ASP A 565 -28.56 -15.44 13.17
N PRO A 566 -29.12 -14.77 12.14
CA PRO A 566 -28.39 -13.94 11.18
C PRO A 566 -27.62 -12.79 11.84
N LEU A 567 -28.12 -12.25 12.96
CA LEU A 567 -27.50 -11.13 13.68
C LEU A 567 -26.14 -11.51 14.26
N ARG A 568 -25.86 -12.80 14.49
CA ARG A 568 -24.55 -13.27 14.97
C ARG A 568 -23.47 -13.20 13.88
N PHE A 569 -23.84 -13.30 12.59
CA PHE A 569 -22.92 -13.15 11.44
C PHE A 569 -22.55 -11.71 11.24
N ASP A 570 -23.55 -10.82 11.26
CA ASP A 570 -23.30 -9.39 11.14
C ASP A 570 -22.38 -8.92 12.28
N ASN A 571 -22.52 -9.48 13.49
CA ASN A 571 -21.61 -9.20 14.60
C ASN A 571 -20.19 -9.79 14.47
N LEU A 572 -20.04 -10.95 13.81
CA LEU A 572 -18.74 -11.57 13.48
C LEU A 572 -18.03 -10.81 12.36
N TRP A 573 -18.80 -10.36 11.39
CA TRP A 573 -18.35 -9.63 10.23
C TRP A 573 -18.02 -8.18 10.56
N GLN A 574 -18.87 -7.51 11.35
CA GLN A 574 -18.54 -6.22 11.94
C GLN A 574 -17.30 -6.31 12.81
N SER A 575 -17.07 -7.41 13.54
CA SER A 575 -15.81 -7.55 14.28
C SER A 575 -14.56 -7.58 13.38
N TYR A 576 -14.66 -8.03 12.13
CA TYR A 576 -13.57 -7.93 11.15
C TYR A 576 -13.32 -6.49 10.70
N PHE A 577 -14.38 -5.70 10.44
CA PHE A 577 -14.28 -4.27 10.15
C PHE A 577 -13.79 -3.45 11.34
N ASP A 578 -14.33 -3.75 12.52
CA ASP A 578 -13.96 -3.13 13.79
C ASP A 578 -12.50 -3.43 14.09
N MET A 579 -12.02 -4.66 13.89
CA MET A 579 -10.58 -5.01 13.99
C MET A 579 -9.70 -4.24 13.00
N GLY A 580 -10.21 -3.91 11.80
CA GLY A 580 -9.54 -3.02 10.85
C GLY A 580 -9.58 -1.54 11.25
N SER A 581 -10.59 -1.11 12.01
CA SER A 581 -10.76 0.26 12.51
C SER A 581 -10.15 0.52 13.90
N GLN A 582 -9.84 -0.54 14.67
CA GLN A 582 -9.28 -0.46 16.02
C GLN A 582 -7.77 -0.17 16.06
N ILE A 583 -7.19 0.22 14.92
CA ILE A 583 -5.98 1.05 14.93
C ILE A 583 -6.45 2.47 15.32
N ASP A 584 -6.71 2.65 16.60
CA ASP A 584 -7.21 3.89 17.19
C ASP A 584 -6.25 5.06 16.86
N PRO A 585 -6.74 6.18 16.31
CA PRO A 585 -5.95 7.40 16.19
C PRO A 585 -5.32 7.87 17.51
N GLN A 586 -5.92 7.54 18.65
CA GLN A 586 -5.37 7.83 19.97
C GLN A 586 -4.23 6.89 20.38
N SER A 587 -4.19 5.63 19.93
CA SER A 587 -3.04 4.76 20.19
C SER A 587 -1.77 5.25 19.49
N TRP A 588 -1.89 5.92 18.35
CA TRP A 588 -0.76 6.59 17.70
C TRP A 588 -0.28 7.80 18.48
N ASN A 589 -1.20 8.64 18.98
CA ASN A 589 -0.83 9.75 19.85
C ASN A 589 -0.21 9.25 21.17
N ASP A 590 -0.64 8.12 21.72
CA ASP A 590 -0.02 7.51 22.91
C ASP A 590 1.37 6.93 22.61
N ILE A 591 1.59 6.36 21.42
CA ILE A 591 2.93 5.94 20.95
C ILE A 591 3.86 7.15 20.71
N PHE A 592 3.34 8.27 20.21
CA PHE A 592 4.11 9.51 20.05
C PHE A 592 4.31 10.25 21.38
N ASN A 593 3.36 10.20 22.31
CA ASN A 593 3.48 10.73 23.67
C ASN A 593 4.43 9.89 24.53
N ASP A 594 4.51 8.57 24.34
CA ASP A 594 5.49 7.70 25.03
C ASP A 594 6.93 7.94 24.54
N LEU A 595 7.10 8.48 23.33
CA LEU A 595 8.39 8.98 22.83
C LEU A 595 8.77 10.34 23.46
N ASP A 596 7.78 11.21 23.72
CA ASP A 596 7.99 12.50 24.41
C ASP A 596 8.16 12.37 25.94
N MET A 597 7.64 11.31 26.56
CA MET A 597 7.62 11.14 28.02
C MET A 597 8.83 10.38 28.60
N ARG A 598 9.87 10.09 27.81
CA ARG A 598 11.13 9.48 28.31
C ARG A 598 12.29 10.46 28.49
N LEU A 599 12.00 11.77 28.53
CA LEU A 599 12.97 12.80 28.88
C LEU A 599 12.47 13.56 30.12
N ASP A 600 12.93 13.14 31.30
CA ASP A 600 13.52 14.01 32.35
C ASP A 600 13.60 13.28 33.71
N PRO A 601 14.62 13.57 34.55
CA PRO A 601 16.04 13.76 34.27
C PRO A 601 16.91 12.56 34.69
#